data_AF-A0AAD0W6E6-F1
#
_entry.id   AF-A0AAD0W6E6-F1
#
_cell.length_a   1.000
_cell.length_b   1.000
_cell.length_c   1.000
_cell.angle_alpha   90.00
_cell.angle_beta   90.00
_cell.angle_gamma   90.00
#
_symmetry.space_group_name_H-M   'P 1'
#
loop_
_entity.id
_entity.type
_entity.pdbx_description
1 polymer ?
#
loop_
_entity_poly.entity_id
_entity_poly.type
_entity_poly.pdbx_seq_one_letter_code
_entity_poly.pdbx_strand_id
1 'polypeptide(L)'
;MKQKVTKILAAIALVGTCSAGATELNCDLQVKRGGNVIGNGQTCFGVDFSFGNSTTGKFYLTNISKPINKVIWNGDANCSGGVECGLTVYAYQTHTATATILYKDGTYEETNVSRISYETGH
;
A
#
# COMPACT_ATOMS: atom_id res chain seq x y z
N MET A 1 -45.60 -5.59 33.48
CA MET A 1 -44.33 -4.84 33.48
C MET A 1 -43.43 -5.37 32.37
N LYS A 2 -42.94 -4.49 31.48
CA LYS A 2 -42.15 -4.85 30.29
C LYS A 2 -40.67 -5.01 30.69
N GLN A 3 -40.08 -6.18 30.44
CA GLN A 3 -38.64 -6.42 30.58
C GLN A 3 -37.89 -5.54 29.58
N LYS A 4 -37.01 -4.65 30.08
CA LYS A 4 -36.05 -3.91 29.27
C LYS A 4 -34.83 -4.80 29.06
N VAL A 5 -34.69 -5.33 27.85
CA VAL A 5 -33.49 -6.07 27.43
C VAL A 5 -32.40 -5.03 27.11
N THR A 6 -31.50 -4.80 28.06
CA THR A 6 -30.31 -3.97 27.86
C THR A 6 -29.36 -4.69 26.90
N LYS A 7 -29.28 -4.21 25.66
CA LYS A 7 -28.30 -4.67 24.67
C LYS A 7 -26.90 -4.26 25.12
N ILE A 8 -26.11 -5.22 25.60
CA ILE A 8 -24.68 -5.02 25.87
C ILE A 8 -23.99 -4.97 24.51
N LEU A 9 -23.54 -3.78 24.10
CA LEU A 9 -22.58 -3.63 23.00
C LEU A 9 -21.24 -4.14 23.52
N ALA A 10 -20.84 -5.35 23.12
CA ALA A 10 -19.48 -5.82 23.31
C ALA A 10 -18.54 -5.00 22.42
N ALA A 11 -17.82 -4.06 23.03
CA ALA A 11 -16.68 -3.41 22.40
C ALA A 11 -15.57 -4.48 22.27
N ILE A 12 -15.37 -5.00 21.06
CA ILE A 12 -14.23 -5.85 20.73
C ILE A 12 -13.00 -4.95 20.75
N ALA A 13 -12.30 -4.92 21.89
CA ALA A 13 -10.97 -4.36 21.96
C ALA A 13 -10.05 -5.25 21.10
N LEU A 14 -9.48 -4.71 20.03
CA LEU A 14 -8.38 -5.35 19.32
C LEU A 14 -7.17 -5.38 20.26
N VAL A 15 -7.04 -6.43 21.06
CA VAL A 15 -5.78 -6.84 21.70
C VAL A 15 -4.90 -7.48 20.62
N GLY A 16 -4.52 -6.69 19.62
CA GLY A 16 -3.56 -7.10 18.60
C GLY A 16 -2.16 -6.79 19.11
N THR A 17 -1.30 -7.80 19.22
CA THR A 17 0.13 -7.57 19.41
C THR A 17 0.70 -7.05 18.10
N CYS A 18 1.24 -5.82 18.09
CA CYS A 18 2.00 -5.30 16.96
C CYS A 18 3.28 -6.13 16.82
N SER A 19 3.38 -6.94 15.77
CA SER A 19 4.62 -7.64 15.42
C SER A 19 5.32 -6.87 14.31
N ALA A 20 6.65 -6.67 14.43
CA ALA A 20 7.47 -6.27 13.29
C ALA A 20 7.35 -7.37 12.23
N GLY A 21 6.65 -7.06 11.15
CA GLY A 21 6.20 -8.02 10.16
C GLY A 21 7.25 -8.40 9.12
N ALA A 22 7.09 -9.59 8.54
CA ALA A 22 7.89 -10.02 7.39
C ALA A 22 7.35 -9.49 6.05
N THR A 23 6.12 -8.98 6.01
CA THR A 23 5.56 -8.45 4.77
C THR A 23 6.21 -7.13 4.43
N GLU A 24 6.71 -7.04 3.20
CA GLU A 24 7.32 -5.85 2.65
C GLU A 24 6.35 -5.16 1.71
N LEU A 25 6.38 -3.83 1.73
CA LEU A 25 5.69 -3.02 0.74
C LEU A 25 6.69 -2.57 -0.33
N ASN A 26 6.41 -3.00 -1.55
CA ASN A 26 7.17 -2.69 -2.74
C ASN A 26 6.36 -1.82 -3.72
N CYS A 27 7.03 -1.35 -4.76
CA CYS A 27 6.48 -0.53 -5.82
C CYS A 27 6.92 -1.04 -7.20
N ASP A 28 6.16 -0.62 -8.21
CA ASP A 28 6.50 -0.81 -9.62
C ASP A 28 5.97 0.38 -10.45
N LEU A 29 6.58 0.60 -11.61
CA LEU A 29 6.28 1.68 -12.53
C LEU A 29 6.23 1.16 -13.98
N GLN A 30 5.21 1.59 -14.72
CA GLN A 30 5.05 1.25 -16.13
C GLN A 30 5.41 2.45 -17.02
N VAL A 31 6.69 2.82 -17.04
CA VAL A 31 7.19 3.88 -17.92
C VAL A 31 6.96 3.55 -19.41
N LYS A 32 6.80 4.58 -20.23
CA LYS A 32 6.53 4.40 -21.66
C LYS A 32 7.76 3.87 -22.39
N ARG A 33 7.55 3.44 -23.65
CA ARG A 33 8.58 2.84 -24.50
C ARG A 33 9.84 3.72 -24.56
N GLY A 34 11.00 3.10 -24.29
CA GLY A 34 12.29 3.79 -24.25
C GLY A 34 12.64 4.40 -22.88
N GLY A 35 11.73 4.31 -21.91
CA GLY A 35 11.98 4.65 -20.52
C GLY A 35 12.69 3.56 -19.74
N ASN A 36 13.13 3.92 -18.54
CA ASN A 36 13.79 3.04 -17.59
C ASN A 36 13.16 3.19 -16.21
N VAL A 37 13.18 2.10 -15.44
CA VAL A 37 12.84 2.11 -14.01
C VAL A 37 14.09 1.74 -13.22
N ILE A 38 14.42 2.56 -12.23
CA ILE A 38 15.60 2.45 -11.37
C ILE A 38 15.09 2.34 -9.94
N GLY A 39 15.63 1.40 -9.16
CA GLY A 39 15.12 1.18 -7.81
C GLY A 39 15.55 -0.13 -7.18
N ASN A 40 15.06 -0.36 -5.96
CA ASN A 40 15.29 -1.56 -5.16
C ASN A 40 13.99 -2.26 -4.74
N GLY A 41 12.89 -2.03 -5.46
CA GLY A 41 11.57 -2.55 -5.10
C GLY A 41 10.84 -1.73 -4.04
N GLN A 42 11.54 -1.06 -3.11
CA GLN A 42 10.90 -0.16 -2.13
C GLN A 42 10.89 1.28 -2.62
N THR A 43 11.93 1.70 -3.33
CA THR A 43 12.00 2.98 -4.03
C THR A 43 12.03 2.71 -5.53
N CYS A 44 11.08 3.29 -6.25
CA CYS A 44 10.94 3.14 -7.69
C CYS A 44 10.94 4.51 -8.36
N PHE A 45 11.98 4.75 -9.16
CA PHE A 45 12.11 5.94 -9.98
C PHE A 45 11.97 5.55 -11.45
N GLY A 46 10.98 6.11 -12.13
CA GLY A 46 10.79 5.93 -13.56
C GLY A 46 11.18 7.17 -14.32
N VAL A 47 11.83 6.99 -15.46
CA VAL A 47 12.08 8.07 -16.42
C VAL A 47 11.76 7.61 -17.83
N ASP A 48 11.09 8.45 -18.62
CA ASP A 48 10.95 8.24 -20.06
C ASP A 48 11.11 9.55 -20.85
N PHE A 49 11.11 9.46 -22.18
CA PHE A 49 11.21 10.63 -23.08
C PHE A 49 9.96 10.78 -23.93
N SER A 50 8.80 10.45 -23.34
CA SER A 50 7.52 10.56 -24.02
C SER A 50 6.96 11.99 -24.06
N PHE A 51 7.52 12.89 -23.25
CA PHE A 51 6.98 14.25 -23.02
C PHE A 51 5.52 14.21 -22.52
N GLY A 52 5.16 13.14 -21.79
CA GLY A 52 3.85 12.99 -21.16
C GLY A 52 3.79 13.66 -19.78
N ASN A 53 2.62 13.64 -19.14
CA ASN A 53 2.46 14.22 -17.80
C ASN A 53 2.24 13.18 -16.70
N SER A 54 2.10 11.91 -17.03
CA SER A 54 1.91 10.83 -16.07
C SER A 54 2.25 9.45 -16.62
N THR A 55 2.37 8.52 -15.68
CA THR A 55 2.49 7.09 -15.92
C THR A 55 1.62 6.30 -14.93
N THR A 56 1.54 4.98 -15.10
CA THR A 56 0.90 4.09 -14.12
C THR A 56 1.95 3.50 -13.20
N GLY A 57 1.69 3.56 -11.90
CA GLY A 57 2.47 2.85 -10.88
C GLY A 57 1.57 1.93 -10.07
N LYS A 58 2.21 1.11 -9.23
CA LYS A 58 1.51 0.37 -8.18
C LYS A 58 2.39 0.20 -6.95
N PHE A 59 1.75 0.17 -5.80
CA PHE A 59 2.32 -0.37 -4.57
C PHE A 59 1.80 -1.79 -4.37
N TYR A 60 2.61 -2.72 -3.87
CA TYR A 60 2.18 -4.10 -3.65
C TYR A 60 2.94 -4.80 -2.53
N LEU A 61 2.25 -5.72 -1.87
CA LEU A 61 2.77 -6.49 -0.74
C LEU A 61 3.53 -7.74 -1.22
N THR A 62 4.69 -8.00 -0.64
CA THR A 62 5.49 -9.22 -0.84
C THR A 62 5.85 -9.87 0.48
N ASN A 63 6.32 -11.13 0.46
CA ASN A 63 6.72 -11.86 1.67
C ASN A 63 5.58 -12.03 2.70
N ILE A 64 4.34 -12.09 2.22
CA ILE A 64 3.15 -12.33 3.05
C ILE A 64 3.23 -13.74 3.65
N SER A 65 3.42 -13.82 4.97
CA SER A 65 3.61 -15.09 5.68
C SER A 65 2.31 -15.67 6.28
N LYS A 66 1.25 -14.85 6.40
CA LYS A 66 0.00 -15.21 7.05
C LYS A 66 -1.22 -14.85 6.19
N PRO A 67 -2.36 -15.57 6.33
CA PRO A 67 -3.60 -15.22 5.64
C PRO A 67 -4.12 -13.84 6.04
N ILE A 68 -4.21 -12.93 5.07
CA ILE A 68 -4.70 -11.57 5.27
C ILE A 68 -6.23 -11.58 5.46
N ASN A 69 -6.69 -10.81 6.44
CA ASN A 69 -8.08 -10.44 6.64
C ASN A 69 -8.40 -9.11 5.95
N LYS A 70 -7.56 -8.08 6.17
CA LYS A 70 -7.74 -6.75 5.56
C LYS A 70 -6.39 -6.03 5.40
N VAL A 71 -6.24 -5.30 4.30
CA VAL A 71 -5.16 -4.34 4.11
C VAL A 71 -5.74 -2.93 4.22
N ILE A 72 -5.09 -2.09 5.01
CA ILE A 72 -5.42 -0.67 5.15
C ILE A 72 -4.25 0.09 4.55
N TRP A 73 -4.49 0.71 3.40
CA TRP A 73 -3.52 1.54 2.71
C TRP A 73 -3.43 2.92 3.35
N ASN A 74 -2.20 3.42 3.51
CA ASN A 74 -1.90 4.74 4.05
C ASN A 74 -0.96 5.51 3.11
N GLY A 75 -0.94 6.85 3.22
CA GLY A 75 -0.19 7.72 2.32
C GLY A 75 -0.98 8.04 1.05
N ASP A 76 -0.32 8.04 -0.10
CA ASP A 76 -0.93 8.31 -1.40
C ASP A 76 -1.68 7.08 -1.98
N ALA A 77 -1.41 5.88 -1.45
CA ALA A 77 -2.16 4.68 -1.79
C ALA A 77 -3.54 4.70 -1.11
N ASN A 78 -4.62 4.64 -1.89
CA ASN A 78 -6.00 4.80 -1.41
C ASN A 78 -6.96 3.68 -1.84
N CYS A 79 -6.44 2.47 -2.07
CA CYS A 79 -7.25 1.35 -2.55
C CYS A 79 -8.13 0.73 -1.47
N SER A 80 -9.28 0.18 -1.88
CA SER A 80 -10.23 -0.49 -0.99
C SER A 80 -9.84 -1.96 -0.74
N GLY A 81 -8.68 -2.18 -0.13
CA GLY A 81 -8.13 -3.51 0.16
C GLY A 81 -7.25 -4.08 -0.95
N GLY A 82 -7.09 -5.41 -0.97
CA GLY A 82 -6.18 -6.12 -1.89
C GLY A 82 -4.71 -6.06 -1.44
N VAL A 83 -3.86 -6.83 -2.11
CA VAL A 83 -2.40 -6.85 -1.89
C VAL A 83 -1.63 -5.97 -2.86
N GLU A 84 -2.34 -5.30 -3.77
CA GLU A 84 -1.80 -4.31 -4.70
C GLU A 84 -2.70 -3.07 -4.70
N CYS A 85 -2.10 -1.90 -4.90
CA CYS A 85 -2.80 -0.64 -5.07
C CYS A 85 -2.19 0.14 -6.24
N GLY A 86 -2.95 0.24 -7.33
CA GLY A 86 -2.57 1.02 -8.50
C GLY A 86 -2.85 2.51 -8.33
N LEU A 87 -1.99 3.35 -8.91
CA LEU A 87 -2.16 4.79 -8.92
C LEU A 87 -1.62 5.40 -10.22
N THR A 88 -2.14 6.59 -10.56
CA THR A 88 -1.53 7.44 -11.57
C THR A 88 -0.40 8.22 -10.91
N VAL A 89 0.79 8.15 -11.50
CA VAL A 89 2.00 8.82 -11.01
C VAL A 89 2.27 9.99 -11.95
N TYR A 90 2.07 11.21 -11.46
CA TYR A 90 2.31 12.41 -12.26
C TYR A 90 3.81 12.71 -12.36
N ALA A 91 4.22 13.25 -13.51
CA ALA A 91 5.61 13.64 -13.74
C ALA A 91 6.07 14.68 -12.71
N TYR A 92 7.32 14.54 -12.26
CA TYR A 92 7.97 15.37 -11.24
C TYR A 92 7.27 15.36 -9.87
N GLN A 93 6.41 14.36 -9.63
CA GLN A 93 5.81 14.11 -8.34
C GLN A 93 6.38 12.85 -7.69
N THR A 94 6.20 12.80 -6.38
CA THR A 94 6.53 11.64 -5.56
C THR A 94 5.29 11.21 -4.83
N HIS A 95 5.04 9.91 -4.83
CA HIS A 95 4.04 9.26 -4.01
C HIS A 95 4.71 8.34 -3.00
N THR A 96 4.19 8.27 -1.79
CA THR A 96 4.63 7.35 -0.75
C THR A 96 3.46 6.53 -0.22
N ALA A 97 3.75 5.32 0.24
CA ALA A 97 2.75 4.47 0.85
C ALA A 97 3.33 3.64 2.00
N THR A 98 2.46 3.33 2.95
CA THR A 98 2.60 2.22 3.91
C THR A 98 1.29 1.44 3.94
N ALA A 99 1.30 0.26 4.55
CA ALA A 99 0.09 -0.49 4.78
C ALA A 99 0.06 -1.09 6.19
N THR A 100 -1.12 -1.06 6.82
CA THR A 100 -1.41 -1.86 8.01
C THR A 100 -2.14 -3.13 7.56
N ILE A 101 -1.59 -4.29 7.90
CA ILE A 101 -2.12 -5.60 7.50
C ILE A 101 -2.76 -6.24 8.72
N LEU A 102 -4.06 -6.48 8.65
CA LEU A 102 -4.80 -7.24 9.64
C LEU A 102 -4.89 -8.70 9.18
N TYR A 103 -4.40 -9.63 9.99
CA TYR A 103 -4.42 -11.06 9.70
C TYR A 103 -5.67 -11.75 10.25
N LYS A 104 -5.99 -12.93 9.69
CA LYS A 104 -7.13 -13.74 10.16
C LYS A 104 -6.93 -14.33 11.55
N ASP A 105 -5.69 -14.43 12.02
CA ASP A 105 -5.35 -14.87 13.38
C ASP A 105 -5.52 -13.76 14.45
N GLY A 106 -5.94 -12.55 14.05
CA GLY A 106 -6.15 -11.40 14.93
C GLY A 106 -4.90 -10.55 15.17
N THR A 107 -3.74 -10.95 14.64
CA THR A 107 -2.51 -10.14 14.69
C THR A 107 -2.50 -9.07 13.59
N TYR A 108 -1.63 -8.07 13.75
CA TYR A 108 -1.38 -7.08 12.71
C TYR A 108 0.09 -6.70 12.64
N GLU A 109 0.48 -6.16 11.49
CA GLU A 109 1.79 -5.56 11.26
C GLU A 109 1.67 -4.33 10.37
N GLU A 110 2.67 -3.45 10.45
CA GLU A 110 2.84 -2.32 9.55
C GLU A 110 4.06 -2.58 8.66
N THR A 111 3.94 -2.21 7.38
CA THR A 111 5.02 -2.39 6.41
C THR A 111 6.05 -1.26 6.50
N ASN A 112 7.17 -1.43 5.79
CA ASN A 112 8.06 -0.32 5.44
C ASN A 112 7.33 0.76 4.62
N VAL A 113 7.98 1.92 4.50
CA VAL A 113 7.61 2.97 3.55
C VAL A 113 8.11 2.57 2.16
N SER A 114 7.23 2.65 1.17
CA SER A 114 7.57 2.55 -0.24
C SER A 114 7.37 3.90 -0.94
N ARG A 115 8.16 4.18 -1.97
CA ARG A 115 8.17 5.45 -2.70
C ARG A 115 8.17 5.22 -4.21
N ILE A 116 7.34 5.97 -4.91
CA ILE A 116 7.31 6.05 -6.36
C ILE A 116 7.54 7.48 -6.80
N SER A 117 8.39 7.68 -7.80
CA SER A 117 8.57 8.98 -8.47
C SER A 117 8.78 8.78 -9.96
N TYR A 118 8.30 9.71 -10.77
CA TYR A 118 8.36 9.62 -12.22
C TYR A 118 8.80 10.94 -12.84
N GLU A 119 9.66 10.88 -13.84
CA GLU A 119 10.06 12.01 -14.66
C GLU A 119 9.85 11.71 -16.15
N THR A 120 9.65 12.75 -16.93
CA THR A 120 9.70 12.65 -18.38
C THR A 120 10.69 13.67 -18.94
N GLY A 121 11.16 13.49 -20.17
CA GLY A 121 11.94 14.50 -20.88
C GLY A 121 11.23 15.87 -20.84
N HIS A 122 12.01 16.92 -20.58
CA HIS A 122 11.53 18.30 -20.62
C HIS A 122 11.56 18.84 -22.06
#